data_AF-A0A3L6G9D0-F1
#
_entry.id   AF-A0A3L6G9D0-F1
#
_cell.length_a   1.000
_cell.length_b   1.000
_cell.length_c   1.000
_cell.angle_alpha   90.00
_cell.angle_beta   90.00
_cell.angle_gamma   90.00
#
_symmetry.space_group_name_H-M   'P 1'
#
loop_
_entity.id
_entity.type
_entity.pdbx_description
1 polymer ?
#
loop_
_entity_poly.entity_id
_entity_poly.type
_entity_poly.pdbx_seq_one_letter_code
_entity_poly.pdbx_strand_id
1 'polypeptide(L)'
;MPVSINHIIGSWGTNRGPGYKKILLSGIAALFWAIWLSRNEVTFNHKPIPSIMQVIFRCTHWLRFWRLLQKEESQQQILVASHVLEVVAMEVFANHGWRSYTRIEYG
;
A
#
# COMPACT_ATOMS: atom_id res chain seq x y z
N MET A 1 -10.41 -23.09 9.94
CA MET A 1 -10.99 -21.74 9.79
C MET A 1 -10.41 -20.88 10.90
N PRO A 2 -9.67 -19.77 10.63
CA PRO A 2 -9.10 -18.99 11.71
C PRO A 2 -10.16 -18.05 12.29
N VAL A 3 -10.35 -18.13 13.61
CA VAL A 3 -11.46 -17.52 14.36
C VAL A 3 -11.11 -16.14 14.93
N SER A 4 -9.88 -15.64 14.71
CA SER A 4 -9.43 -14.37 15.29
C SER A 4 -8.32 -13.69 14.48
N ILE A 5 -8.45 -12.37 14.30
CA ILE A 5 -7.43 -11.48 13.71
C ILE A 5 -6.09 -11.60 14.46
N ASN A 6 -6.15 -11.91 15.77
CA ASN A 6 -4.95 -12.14 16.58
C ASN A 6 -4.14 -13.38 16.15
N HIS A 7 -4.72 -14.36 15.46
CA HIS A 7 -3.96 -15.51 14.98
C HIS A 7 -3.21 -15.22 13.66
N ILE A 8 -3.69 -14.25 12.88
CA ILE A 8 -3.11 -13.90 11.58
C ILE A 8 -2.01 -12.83 11.75
N ILE A 9 -2.20 -11.90 12.67
CA ILE A 9 -1.33 -10.72 12.86
C ILE A 9 -0.57 -10.79 14.21
N GLY A 10 -1.03 -11.61 15.15
CA GLY A 10 -0.55 -11.58 16.53
C GLY A 10 0.91 -11.98 16.70
N SER A 11 1.46 -12.87 15.87
CA SER A 11 2.89 -13.25 15.95
C SER A 11 3.83 -12.14 15.49
N TRP A 12 3.40 -11.27 14.58
CA TRP A 12 4.17 -10.11 14.12
C TRP A 12 4.12 -8.94 15.11
N GLY A 13 2.99 -8.77 15.81
CA GLY A 13 2.74 -7.60 16.67
C GLY A 13 3.14 -7.73 18.14
N THR A 14 3.39 -8.95 18.64
CA THR A 14 3.57 -9.18 20.09
C THR A 14 4.99 -8.89 20.59
N ASN A 15 6.02 -8.96 19.74
CA ASN A 15 7.41 -8.90 20.20
C ASN A 15 8.24 -7.68 19.72
N ARG A 16 7.62 -6.66 19.12
CA ARG A 16 8.30 -5.41 18.74
C ARG A 16 7.74 -4.24 19.52
N GLY A 17 8.62 -3.44 20.10
CA GLY A 17 8.28 -2.33 21.00
C GLY A 17 7.28 -1.31 20.43
N PRO A 18 6.71 -0.44 21.29
CA PRO A 18 5.60 0.46 20.95
C PRO A 18 5.88 1.41 19.77
N GLY A 19 7.15 1.70 19.46
CA GLY A 19 7.54 2.48 18.27
C GLY A 19 7.20 1.78 16.95
N TYR A 20 7.41 0.47 16.86
CA TYR A 20 7.12 -0.32 15.67
C TYR A 20 5.62 -0.36 15.34
N LYS A 21 4.77 -0.49 16.38
CA LYS A 21 3.31 -0.47 16.21
C LYS A 21 2.80 0.84 15.61
N LYS A 22 3.39 1.97 16.01
CA LYS A 22 3.03 3.30 15.47
C LYS A 22 3.40 3.42 13.98
N ILE A 23 4.58 2.94 13.61
CA ILE A 23 5.04 2.94 12.21
C ILE A 23 4.18 2.00 11.34
N LEU A 24 3.79 0.83 11.88
CA LEU A 24 2.91 -0.08 11.16
C LEU A 24 1.52 0.53 10.94
N LEU A 25 0.94 1.16 11.97
CA LEU A 25 -0.35 1.85 11.85
C LEU A 25 -0.29 3.01 10.86
N SER A 26 0.78 3.80 10.86
CA SER A 26 0.94 4.89 9.89
C SER A 26 1.09 4.36 8.46
N GLY A 27 1.78 3.22 8.28
CA GLY A 27 1.86 2.54 6.98
C GLY A 27 0.51 2.00 6.49
N ILE A 28 -0.26 1.36 7.38
CA ILE A 28 -1.62 0.88 7.07
C ILE A 28 -2.54 2.05 6.72
N ALA A 29 -2.47 3.15 7.48
CA ALA A 29 -3.24 4.36 7.20
C ALA A 29 -2.87 4.98 5.85
N ALA A 30 -1.58 5.01 5.48
CA ALA A 30 -1.14 5.49 4.17
C ALA A 30 -1.68 4.63 3.00
N LEU A 31 -1.78 3.31 3.20
CA LEU A 31 -2.40 2.42 2.21
C LEU A 31 -3.90 2.72 2.03
N PHE A 32 -4.65 2.83 3.13
CA PHE A 32 -6.06 3.21 3.06
C PHE A 32 -6.26 4.59 2.45
N TRP A 33 -5.38 5.55 2.76
CA TRP A 33 -5.41 6.89 2.18
C TRP A 33 -5.22 6.87 0.67
N ALA A 34 -4.25 6.10 0.16
CA ALA A 34 -3.98 5.99 -1.26
C ALA A 34 -5.13 5.30 -2.03
N ILE A 35 -5.78 4.30 -1.42
CA ILE A 35 -6.97 3.64 -1.99
C ILE A 35 -8.15 4.62 -2.02
N TRP A 36 -8.41 5.32 -0.92
CA TRP A 36 -9.49 6.30 -0.81
C TRP A 36 -9.31 7.43 -1.83
N LEU A 37 -8.10 7.99 -1.92
CA LEU A 37 -7.79 9.04 -2.90
C LEU A 37 -7.96 8.52 -4.33
N SER A 38 -7.50 7.30 -4.62
CA SER A 38 -7.66 6.70 -5.95
C SER A 38 -9.13 6.51 -6.32
N ARG A 39 -10.01 6.18 -5.37
CA ARG A 39 -11.45 6.14 -5.58
C ARG A 39 -12.05 7.53 -5.79
N ASN A 40 -11.65 8.51 -5.00
CA ASN A 40 -12.14 9.88 -5.14
C ASN A 40 -11.80 10.51 -6.49
N GLU A 41 -10.60 10.24 -7.01
CA GLU A 41 -10.20 10.73 -8.34
C GLU A 41 -11.11 10.18 -9.46
N VAL A 42 -11.60 8.96 -9.32
CA VAL A 42 -12.55 8.37 -10.29
C VAL A 42 -13.94 8.97 -10.13
N THR A 43 -14.41 9.12 -8.88
CA THR A 43 -15.77 9.58 -8.57
C THR A 43 -15.96 11.08 -8.79
N PHE A 44 -14.99 11.92 -8.41
CA PHE A 44 -15.12 13.38 -8.44
C PHE A 44 -14.44 14.02 -9.65
N ASN A 45 -13.30 13.47 -10.11
CA ASN A 45 -12.55 14.05 -11.22
C ASN A 45 -12.79 13.33 -12.56
N HIS A 46 -13.74 12.38 -12.60
CA HIS A 46 -14.06 11.54 -13.78
C HIS A 46 -12.83 10.92 -14.45
N LYS A 47 -11.77 10.67 -13.68
CA LYS A 47 -10.55 10.06 -14.21
C LYS A 47 -10.77 8.56 -14.47
N PRO A 48 -10.07 7.96 -15.45
CA PRO A 48 -10.14 6.53 -15.68
C PRO A 48 -9.72 5.76 -14.42
N ILE A 49 -10.30 4.56 -14.24
CA ILE A 49 -10.00 3.69 -13.11
C ILE A 49 -8.50 3.40 -13.12
N PRO A 50 -7.76 3.78 -12.05
CA PRO A 50 -6.32 3.59 -12.01
C PRO A 50 -5.99 2.10 -11.97
N SER A 51 -4.91 1.71 -12.67
CA SER A 51 -4.43 0.33 -12.61
C SER A 51 -3.91 0.01 -11.21
N ILE A 52 -3.90 -1.28 -10.83
CA ILE A 52 -3.35 -1.70 -9.53
C ILE A 52 -1.90 -1.24 -9.36
N MET A 53 -1.10 -1.25 -10.44
CA MET A 53 0.25 -0.71 -10.44
C MET A 53 0.25 0.79 -10.06
N GLN A 54 -0.62 1.59 -10.69
CA GLN A 54 -0.73 3.03 -10.37
C GLN A 54 -1.17 3.24 -8.91
N VAL A 55 -2.07 2.41 -8.39
CA VAL A 55 -2.47 2.47 -6.98
C VAL A 55 -1.28 2.14 -6.07
N ILE A 56 -0.49 1.11 -6.37
CA ILE A 56 0.69 0.74 -5.59
C ILE A 56 1.75 1.85 -5.60
N PHE A 57 2.06 2.45 -6.75
CA PHE A 57 3.00 3.57 -6.83
C PHE A 57 2.49 4.82 -6.07
N ARG A 58 1.17 5.04 -6.04
CA ARG A 58 0.58 6.09 -5.18
C ARG A 58 0.74 5.76 -3.70
N CYS A 59 0.52 4.50 -3.32
CA CYS A 59 0.77 4.04 -1.94
C CYS A 59 2.23 4.29 -1.53
N THR A 60 3.20 3.93 -2.37
CA THR A 60 4.63 4.09 -2.06
C THR A 60 5.03 5.56 -2.00
N HIS A 61 4.44 6.40 -2.85
CA HIS A 61 4.59 7.85 -2.77
C HIS A 61 4.09 8.41 -1.43
N TRP A 62 2.88 8.03 -1.00
CA TRP A 62 2.33 8.48 0.28
C TRP A 62 3.13 7.95 1.48
N LEU A 63 3.62 6.70 1.43
CA LEU A 63 4.52 6.15 2.45
C LEU A 63 5.81 6.97 2.55
N ARG A 64 6.43 7.33 1.43
CA ARG A 64 7.63 8.18 1.40
C ARG A 64 7.38 9.60 1.91
N PHE A 65 6.19 10.15 1.64
CA PHE A 65 5.79 11.47 2.14
C PHE A 65 5.55 11.43 3.65
N TRP A 66 4.77 10.46 4.13
CA TRP A 66 4.40 10.34 5.55
C TRP A 66 5.57 9.90 6.43
N ARG A 67 6.58 9.27 5.84
CA ARG A 67 7.89 9.04 6.48
C ARG A 67 8.47 10.31 7.09
N LEU A 68 8.35 11.46 6.42
CA LEU A 68 8.89 12.73 6.92
C LEU A 68 8.26 13.15 8.26
N LEU A 69 7.06 12.63 8.56
CA LEU A 69 6.36 12.84 9.83
C LEU A 69 6.78 11.84 10.93
N GLN A 70 7.60 10.85 10.59
CA GLN A 70 8.10 9.85 11.53
C GLN A 70 9.49 10.21 12.06
N LYS A 71 9.86 9.61 13.19
CA LYS A 71 11.19 9.77 13.79
C LYS A 71 12.29 9.34 12.81
N GLU A 72 13.40 10.06 12.81
CA GLU A 72 14.54 9.84 11.90
C GLU A 72 14.99 8.37 11.84
N GLU A 73 15.09 7.69 12.99
CA GLU A 73 15.45 6.27 13.13
C GLU A 73 14.52 5.33 12.32
N SER A 74 13.26 5.70 12.16
CA SER A 74 12.26 4.91 11.44
C SER A 74 12.14 5.29 9.96
N GLN A 75 12.73 6.42 9.55
CA GLN A 75 12.59 6.90 8.19
C GLN A 75 13.27 5.97 7.19
N GLN A 76 14.47 5.48 7.51
CA GLN A 76 15.19 4.56 6.66
C GLN A 76 14.43 3.24 6.46
N GLN A 77 13.78 2.74 7.51
CA GLN A 77 12.95 1.52 7.43
C GLN A 77 11.76 1.70 6.48
N ILE A 78 11.10 2.86 6.54
CA ILE A 78 9.95 3.16 5.65
C ILE A 78 10.41 3.34 4.21
N LEU A 79 11.59 3.95 3.97
CA LEU A 79 12.17 4.02 2.63
C LEU A 79 12.41 2.64 2.04
N VAL A 80 13.10 1.77 2.79
CA VAL A 80 13.41 0.41 2.36
C VAL A 80 12.12 -0.36 2.09
N ALA A 81 11.14 -0.30 3.00
CA ALA A 81 9.86 -0.96 2.82
C ALA A 81 9.10 -0.45 1.57
N SER A 82 9.14 0.87 1.33
CA SER A 82 8.50 1.46 0.14
C SER A 82 9.20 1.01 -1.15
N HIS A 83 10.53 0.93 -1.16
CA HIS A 83 11.29 0.49 -2.31
C HIS A 83 11.09 -1.01 -2.60
N VAL A 84 11.12 -1.85 -1.57
CA VAL A 84 10.83 -3.29 -1.69
C VAL A 84 9.42 -3.50 -2.26
N LEU A 85 8.43 -2.72 -1.79
CA LEU A 85 7.07 -2.81 -2.30
C LEU A 85 6.99 -2.46 -3.80
N GLU A 86 7.73 -1.45 -4.26
CA GLU A 86 7.82 -1.10 -5.68
C GLU A 86 8.47 -2.20 -6.52
N VAL A 87 9.60 -2.74 -6.06
CA VAL A 87 10.32 -3.82 -6.76
C VAL A 87 9.45 -5.06 -6.86
N VAL A 88 8.87 -5.51 -5.74
CA VAL A 88 7.97 -6.68 -5.72
C VAL A 88 6.77 -6.46 -6.64
N ALA A 89 6.17 -5.27 -6.63
CA ALA A 89 5.08 -4.97 -7.54
C ALA A 89 5.54 -5.05 -9.01
N MET A 90 6.68 -4.44 -9.36
CA MET A 90 7.21 -4.52 -10.72
C MET A 90 7.53 -5.96 -11.14
N GLU A 91 8.15 -6.76 -10.28
CA GLU A 91 8.47 -8.17 -10.53
C GLU A 91 7.20 -9.01 -10.72
N VAL A 92 6.19 -8.85 -9.86
CA VAL A 92 4.92 -9.56 -10.01
C VAL A 92 4.26 -9.21 -11.35
N PHE A 93 4.24 -7.93 -11.71
CA PHE A 93 3.68 -7.47 -12.98
C PHE A 93 4.47 -7.96 -14.20
N ALA A 94 5.80 -7.98 -14.12
CA ALA A 94 6.68 -8.45 -15.18
C ALA A 94 6.56 -9.97 -15.39
N ASN A 95 6.48 -10.75 -14.30
CA ASN A 95 6.42 -12.21 -14.37
C ASN A 95 5.03 -12.76 -14.70
N HIS A 96 3.96 -12.08 -14.29
CA HIS A 96 2.60 -12.61 -14.45
C HIS A 96 1.82 -11.95 -15.58
N GLY A 97 2.27 -10.79 -16.09
CA GLY A 97 1.56 -10.01 -17.10
C GLY A 97 0.21 -9.50 -16.56
N TRP A 98 0.03 -8.19 -16.47
CA TRP A 98 -1.28 -7.67 -16.06
C TRP A 98 -2.29 -7.81 -17.20
N ARG A 99 -3.30 -8.68 -17.03
CA ARG A 99 -4.49 -8.73 -17.90
C ARG A 99 -5.36 -7.50 -17.68
N SER A 100 -4.94 -6.34 -18.19
CA SER A 100 -5.79 -5.16 -18.30
C SER A 100 -6.65 -5.21 -19.57
N TYR A 101 -7.53 -6.19 -19.70
CA TYR A 101 -8.64 -6.13 -20.66
C TYR A 101 -9.84 -6.94 -20.19
N THR A 102 -10.70 -6.28 -19.41
CA THR A 102 -12.13 -6.34 -19.70
C THR A 102 -12.56 -4.90 -19.92
N ARG A 103 -12.32 -4.42 -21.16
CA ARG A 103 -13.18 -3.42 -21.78
C ARG A 103 -14.59 -3.96 -21.59
N ILE A 104 -15.39 -3.28 -20.79
CA ILE A 104 -16.83 -3.51 -20.81
C ILE A 104 -17.27 -2.90 -22.15
N GLU A 105 -17.21 -3.74 -23.19
CA GLU A 105 -17.96 -3.50 -24.41
C GLU A 105 -19.42 -3.69 -24.03
N TYR A 106 -20.08 -2.57 -23.74
CA TYR A 106 -21.53 -2.53 -23.84
C TYR A 106 -21.85 -2.57 -25.34
N GLY A 107 -22.33 -3.73 -25.78
CA GLY A 107 -23.06 -3.87 -27.04
C GLY A 107 -24.46 -3.29 -26.94
#